data_AF-A0A1Y3V004-F1
#
_entry.id   AF-A0A1Y3V004-F1
#
_cell.length_a   1.000
_cell.length_b   1.000
_cell.length_c   1.000
_cell.angle_alpha   90.00
_cell.angle_beta   90.00
_cell.angle_gamma   90.00
#
_symmetry.space_group_name_H-M   'P 1'
#
loop_
_entity.id
_entity.type
_entity.pdbx_description
1 polymer ?
#
loop_
_entity_poly.entity_id
_entity_poly.type
_entity_poly.pdbx_seq_one_letter_code
_entity_poly.pdbx_strand_id
1 'polypeptide(L)'
;MLTREEIAEIVQYCKEHGVSYKSRLKEIGIPEWQFYDSKRRYAEAQASERESGEFLQLVRGNDSFPEPVLTNRKAGKGRKSGYESMAMSIEMRTQTGAVLRIQGNLDATMIQAIIQASSSHV
;
A
#
# COMPACT_ATOMS: atom_id res chain seq x y z
N MET A 1 9.88 -16.35 -19.32
CA MET A 1 9.18 -15.76 -18.16
C MET A 1 8.66 -16.92 -17.33
N LEU A 2 8.67 -16.81 -16.01
CA LEU A 2 8.01 -17.81 -15.16
C LEU A 2 6.49 -17.62 -15.24
N THR A 3 5.74 -18.72 -15.13
CA THR A 3 4.28 -18.68 -15.08
C THR A 3 3.78 -18.26 -13.69
N ARG A 4 2.48 -17.94 -13.61
CA ARG A 4 1.82 -17.57 -12.36
C ARG A 4 1.90 -18.70 -11.33
N GLU A 5 1.72 -19.93 -11.80
CA GLU A 5 1.74 -21.16 -11.01
C GLU A 5 3.15 -21.39 -10.45
N GLU A 6 4.17 -21.29 -11.29
CA GLU A 6 5.57 -21.45 -10.88
C GLU A 6 5.97 -20.42 -9.81
N ILE A 7 5.59 -19.15 -10.00
CA ILE A 7 5.85 -18.08 -9.01
C ILE A 7 5.13 -18.39 -7.69
N ALA A 8 3.87 -18.82 -7.75
CA ALA A 8 3.08 -19.14 -6.57
C ALA A 8 3.68 -20.33 -5.80
N GLU A 9 4.13 -21.36 -6.51
CA GLU A 9 4.76 -22.55 -5.94
C GLU A 9 6.09 -22.19 -5.23
N ILE A 10 6.95 -21.39 -5.88
CA ILE A 10 8.20 -20.91 -5.25
C ILE A 10 7.90 -20.07 -4.00
N VAL A 11 6.88 -19.20 -4.07
CA VAL A 11 6.46 -18.37 -2.94
C VAL A 11 5.95 -19.19 -1.78
N GLN A 12 5.12 -20.20 -2.07
CA GLN A 12 4.54 -21.09 -1.08
C GLN A 12 5.63 -21.96 -0.44
N TYR A 13 6.53 -22.55 -1.23
CA TYR A 13 7.64 -23.36 -0.72
C TYR A 13 8.51 -22.60 0.27
N CYS A 14 8.92 -21.38 -0.08
CA CYS A 14 9.75 -20.56 0.82
C CYS A 14 9.03 -20.21 2.12
N LYS A 15 7.70 -20.07 2.08
CA LYS A 15 6.86 -19.79 3.25
C LYS A 15 6.71 -21.01 4.16
N GLU A 16 6.52 -22.20 3.58
CA GLU A 16 6.32 -23.46 4.31
C GLU A 16 7.63 -23.97 4.93
N HIS A 17 8.72 -23.92 4.18
CA HIS A 17 10.02 -24.42 4.61
C HIS A 17 10.88 -23.37 5.32
N GLY A 18 10.42 -22.12 5.39
CA GLY A 18 11.15 -21.03 6.05
C GLY A 18 12.50 -20.69 5.38
N VAL A 19 12.69 -21.08 4.12
CA VAL A 19 13.91 -20.83 3.35
C VAL A 19 13.88 -19.49 2.63
N SER A 20 15.05 -18.94 2.37
CA SER A 20 15.16 -17.73 1.56
C SER A 20 14.81 -18.02 0.10
N TYR A 21 14.22 -17.03 -0.59
CA TYR A 21 14.00 -17.12 -2.04
C TYR A 21 15.31 -17.40 -2.78
N LYS A 22 16.41 -16.79 -2.34
CA LYS A 22 17.72 -16.95 -2.96
C LYS A 22 18.22 -18.40 -2.93
N SER A 23 18.07 -19.07 -1.80
CA SER A 23 18.44 -20.48 -1.64
C SER A 23 17.60 -21.36 -2.54
N ARG A 24 16.27 -21.18 -2.53
CA ARG A 24 15.36 -21.98 -3.33
C ARG A 24 15.57 -21.79 -4.83
N LEU A 25 15.78 -20.54 -5.28
CA LEU A 25 16.05 -20.21 -6.68
C LEU A 25 17.36 -20.86 -7.17
N LYS A 26 18.39 -20.90 -6.32
CA LYS A 26 19.66 -21.57 -6.61
C LYS A 26 19.49 -23.08 -6.75
N GLU A 27 18.66 -23.72 -5.92
CA GLU A 27 18.37 -25.16 -5.99
C GLU A 27 17.67 -25.55 -7.30
N ILE A 28 16.69 -24.75 -7.72
CA ILE A 28 15.90 -25.00 -8.94
C ILE A 28 16.55 -24.44 -10.22
N GLY A 29 17.72 -23.80 -10.10
CA GLY A 29 18.47 -23.28 -11.24
C GLY A 29 17.86 -22.04 -11.89
N ILE A 30 16.99 -21.31 -11.20
CA ILE A 30 16.33 -20.11 -11.73
C ILE A 30 17.14 -18.87 -11.36
N PRO A 31 17.53 -18.03 -12.34
CA PRO A 31 18.17 -16.75 -12.06
C PRO A 31 17.27 -15.81 -11.25
N GLU A 32 17.85 -15.16 -10.23
CA GLU A 32 17.11 -14.25 -9.34
C GLU A 32 16.38 -13.13 -10.12
N TRP A 33 17.05 -12.53 -11.11
CA TRP A 33 16.48 -11.45 -11.91
C TRP A 33 15.21 -11.89 -12.66
N GLN A 34 15.18 -13.14 -13.15
CA GLN A 34 14.05 -13.68 -13.90
C GLN A 34 12.83 -13.89 -12.98
N PHE A 35 13.08 -14.36 -11.75
CA PHE A 35 12.04 -14.51 -10.74
C PHE A 35 11.46 -13.16 -10.31
N TYR A 36 12.30 -12.18 -9.99
CA TYR A 36 11.82 -10.86 -9.55
C TYR A 36 11.11 -10.09 -10.67
N ASP A 37 11.59 -10.18 -11.92
CA ASP A 37 10.90 -9.58 -13.09
C ASP A 37 9.51 -10.22 -13.29
N SER A 38 9.44 -11.56 -13.28
CA SER A 38 8.17 -12.27 -13.49
C SER A 38 7.21 -12.03 -12.32
N LYS A 39 7.71 -12.00 -11.07
CA LYS A 39 6.93 -11.69 -9.87
C LYS A 39 6.38 -10.26 -9.86
N ARG A 40 7.13 -9.29 -10.40
CA ARG A 40 6.66 -7.90 -10.54
C ARG A 40 5.50 -7.81 -11.53
N ARG A 41 5.66 -8.39 -12.72
CA ARG A 41 4.62 -8.45 -13.75
C ARG A 41 3.36 -9.16 -13.27
N TYR A 42 3.52 -10.20 -12.46
CA TYR A 42 2.40 -10.88 -11.81
C TYR A 42 1.62 -9.97 -10.85
N ALA A 43 2.32 -9.18 -10.04
CA ALA A 43 1.68 -8.24 -9.13
C ALA A 43 0.94 -7.13 -9.88
N GLU A 44 1.50 -6.64 -10.98
CA GLU A 44 0.87 -5.67 -11.88
C GLU A 44 -0.39 -6.25 -12.54
N ALA A 45 -0.34 -7.48 -13.05
CA ALA A 45 -1.50 -8.16 -13.65
C ALA A 45 -2.63 -8.40 -12.62
N GLN A 46 -2.29 -8.78 -11.39
CA GLN A 46 -3.27 -8.88 -10.30
C GLN A 46 -3.84 -7.52 -9.89
N ALA A 47 -3.05 -6.46 -9.95
CA ALA A 47 -3.52 -5.11 -9.65
C ALA A 47 -4.50 -4.63 -10.73
N SER A 48 -4.20 -4.88 -12.01
CA SER A 48 -5.12 -4.58 -13.12
C SER A 48 -6.40 -5.42 -13.08
N GLU A 49 -6.33 -6.69 -12.67
CA GLU A 49 -7.52 -7.55 -12.45
C GLU A 49 -8.41 -7.04 -11.28
N ARG A 50 -7.81 -6.39 -10.27
CA ARG A 50 -8.53 -5.78 -9.14
C ARG A 50 -8.93 -4.32 -9.38
N GLU A 51 -8.44 -3.71 -10.45
CA GLU A 51 -8.75 -2.32 -10.83
C GLU A 51 -10.14 -2.17 -11.45
N SER A 52 -10.85 -3.28 -11.70
CA SER A 52 -12.32 -3.27 -11.61
C SER A 52 -12.69 -3.06 -10.13
N GLY A 53 -12.52 -1.84 -9.65
CA GLY A 53 -12.89 -1.42 -8.31
C GLY A 53 -14.40 -1.59 -8.15
N GLU A 54 -14.82 -2.78 -7.75
CA GLU A 54 -16.18 -2.97 -7.24
C GLU A 54 -16.30 -2.14 -5.98
N PHE A 55 -17.03 -1.04 -6.10
CA PHE A 55 -17.46 -0.27 -4.95
C PHE A 55 -18.31 -1.20 -4.07
N LEU A 56 -17.90 -1.40 -2.83
CA LEU A 56 -18.77 -1.99 -1.82
C LEU A 56 -19.96 -1.07 -1.64
N GLN A 57 -21.08 -1.40 -2.28
CA GLN A 57 -22.30 -0.64 -2.19
C GLN A 57 -22.86 -0.82 -0.77
N LEU A 58 -22.70 0.21 0.06
CA LEU A 58 -23.26 0.24 1.41
C LEU A 58 -24.78 0.40 1.29
N VAL A 59 -25.50 -0.72 1.22
CA VAL A 59 -26.97 -0.71 1.28
C VAL A 59 -27.36 -0.26 2.70
N ARG A 60 -28.06 0.87 2.81
CA ARG A 60 -28.68 1.29 4.07
C ARG A 60 -29.85 0.37 4.38
N GLY A 61 -29.59 -0.62 5.24
CA GLY A 61 -30.64 -1.44 5.83
C GLY A 61 -30.20 -2.89 5.95
N ASN A 62 -30.08 -3.31 7.20
CA ASN A 62 -29.96 -4.68 7.71
C ASN A 62 -28.51 -5.10 8.03
N ASP A 63 -28.22 -5.13 9.33
CA ASP A 63 -26.96 -5.53 9.96
C ASP A 63 -26.57 -6.99 9.69
N SER A 64 -26.09 -7.29 8.49
CA SER A 64 -25.42 -8.56 8.20
C SER A 64 -24.41 -8.36 7.11
N PHE A 65 -23.20 -7.99 7.51
CA PHE A 65 -22.04 -8.00 6.62
C PHE A 65 -21.56 -9.45 6.47
N PRO A 66 -21.30 -9.96 5.26
CA PRO A 66 -20.45 -11.12 5.13
C PRO A 66 -19.09 -10.77 5.74
N GLU A 67 -18.60 -11.61 6.64
CA GLU A 67 -17.31 -11.41 7.31
C GLU A 67 -16.25 -11.19 6.23
N PRO A 68 -15.59 -10.02 6.17
CA PRO A 68 -14.57 -9.80 5.17
C PRO A 68 -13.48 -10.84 5.44
N VAL A 69 -13.23 -11.71 4.47
CA VAL A 69 -12.10 -12.64 4.51
C VAL A 69 -10.84 -11.79 4.37
N LEU A 70 -10.42 -11.20 5.49
CA LEU A 70 -9.11 -10.61 5.65
C LEU A 70 -8.13 -11.76 5.58
N THR A 71 -7.69 -12.09 4.36
CA THR A 71 -6.55 -12.99 4.20
C THR A 71 -5.42 -12.40 5.05
N ASN A 72 -5.03 -13.14 6.09
CA ASN A 72 -3.98 -12.77 7.02
C ASN A 72 -2.67 -12.55 6.25
N ARG A 73 -2.48 -11.35 5.71
CA ARG A 73 -1.17 -10.85 5.33
C ARG A 73 -0.46 -10.64 6.67
N LYS A 74 0.37 -11.61 7.06
CA LYS A 74 1.40 -11.38 8.08
C LYS A 74 2.05 -10.05 7.74
N ALA A 75 1.79 -9.04 8.57
CA ALA A 75 2.35 -7.72 8.44
C ALA A 75 3.87 -7.89 8.41
N GLY A 76 4.43 -7.81 7.21
CA GLY A 76 5.86 -7.81 7.00
C GLY A 76 6.40 -6.62 7.76
N LYS A 77 7.20 -6.93 8.80
CA LYS A 77 8.29 -6.12 9.35
C LYS A 77 7.97 -4.64 9.39
N GLY A 78 7.49 -4.20 10.56
CA GLY A 78 7.20 -2.80 10.88
C GLY A 78 8.12 -1.87 10.12
N ARG A 79 7.55 -1.19 9.11
CA ARG A 79 8.14 0.05 8.61
C ARG A 79 8.28 0.88 9.87
N LYS A 80 9.52 1.16 10.28
CA LYS A 80 9.75 2.27 11.19
C LYS A 80 9.06 3.44 10.52
N SER A 81 7.92 3.85 11.05
CA SER A 81 7.22 5.05 10.59
C SER A 81 8.03 6.23 11.10
N GLY A 82 9.21 6.43 10.49
CA GLY A 82 9.71 7.78 10.35
C GLY A 82 8.64 8.46 9.51
N TYR A 83 7.92 9.41 10.09
CA TYR A 83 7.09 10.32 9.32
C TYR A 83 8.06 11.11 8.45
N GLU A 84 8.41 10.56 7.29
CA GLU A 84 9.28 11.25 6.34
C GLU A 84 8.52 12.46 5.81
N SER A 85 9.18 13.61 5.88
CA SER A 85 8.67 14.86 5.32
C SER A 85 8.40 14.63 3.83
N MET A 86 7.15 14.81 3.41
CA MET A 86 6.71 14.53 2.04
C MET A 86 6.35 15.83 1.33
N ALA A 87 6.76 15.96 0.06
CA ALA A 87 6.39 17.09 -0.78
C ALA A 87 4.85 17.17 -0.93
N MET A 88 4.24 18.24 -0.45
CA MET A 88 2.80 18.46 -0.47
C MET A 88 2.47 19.95 -0.63
N SER A 89 1.26 20.26 -1.11
CA SER A 89 0.69 21.61 -1.10
C SER A 89 -0.60 21.66 -0.30
N ILE A 90 -0.73 22.60 0.62
CA ILE A 90 -1.94 22.87 1.41
C ILE A 90 -2.55 24.18 0.95
N GLU A 91 -3.84 24.19 0.67
CA GLU A 91 -4.61 25.38 0.33
C GLU A 91 -5.64 25.66 1.42
N MET A 92 -5.78 26.92 1.78
CA MET A 92 -6.73 27.38 2.79
C MET A 92 -7.39 28.69 2.35
N ARG A 93 -8.65 28.87 2.71
CA ARG A 93 -9.41 30.09 2.42
C ARG A 93 -9.63 30.86 3.72
N THR A 94 -9.25 32.12 3.73
CA THR A 94 -9.49 33.02 4.87
C THR A 94 -10.95 33.49 4.88
N GLN A 95 -11.40 34.00 6.03
CA GLN A 95 -12.74 34.60 6.17
C GLN A 95 -12.96 35.78 5.20
N THR A 96 -11.90 36.50 4.85
CA THR A 96 -11.93 37.60 3.86
C THR A 96 -12.05 37.11 2.41
N GLY A 97 -12.06 35.79 2.19
CA GLY A 97 -12.15 35.17 0.87
C GLY A 97 -10.81 35.00 0.16
N ALA A 98 -9.71 35.53 0.69
CA ALA A 98 -8.36 35.32 0.15
C ALA A 98 -7.92 33.85 0.30
N VAL A 99 -7.19 33.34 -0.70
CA VAL A 99 -6.64 31.98 -0.74
C VAL A 99 -5.16 32.02 -0.37
N LEU A 100 -4.76 31.16 0.56
CA LEU A 100 -3.39 30.94 1.00
C LEU A 100 -2.95 29.54 0.56
N ARG A 101 -1.74 29.44 -0.02
CA ARG A 101 -1.16 28.18 -0.49
C ARG A 101 0.22 28.00 0.12
N ILE A 102 0.43 26.87 0.81
CA ILE A 102 1.69 26.47 1.43
C ILE A 102 2.21 25.28 0.64
N GLN A 103 3.47 25.32 0.19
CA GLN A 103 4.09 24.21 -0.55
C GLN A 103 5.45 23.88 0.05
N GLY A 104 5.76 22.59 0.13
CA GLY A 104 7.07 22.13 0.57
C GLY A 104 7.01 20.69 1.06
N ASN A 105 8.13 20.21 1.60
CA ASN A 105 8.14 18.95 2.33
C ASN A 105 7.53 19.19 3.71
N LEU A 106 6.40 18.54 4.00
CA LEU A 106 5.68 18.68 5.25
C LEU A 106 5.67 17.34 5.99
N ASP A 107 5.92 17.39 7.29
CA ASP A 107 5.74 16.24 8.18
C ASP A 107 4.42 16.33 8.96
N ALA A 108 4.08 15.27 9.68
CA ALA A 108 2.83 15.19 10.44
C ALA A 108 2.72 16.28 11.52
N THR A 109 3.83 16.71 12.12
CA THR A 109 3.83 17.74 13.18
C THR A 109 3.53 19.12 12.60
N MET A 110 4.10 19.43 11.43
CA MET A 110 3.84 20.68 10.70
C MET A 110 2.38 20.74 10.24
N ILE A 111 1.84 19.64 9.72
CA ILE A 111 0.43 19.58 9.29
C ILE A 111 -0.51 19.80 10.48
N GLN A 112 -0.26 19.14 11.62
CA GLN A 112 -1.07 19.32 12.82
C GLN A 112 -1.03 20.76 13.34
N ALA A 113 0.15 21.40 13.35
CA ALA A 113 0.29 22.79 13.78
C ALA A 113 -0.49 23.74 12.86
N ILE A 114 -0.45 23.53 11.54
CA ILE A 114 -1.22 24.31 10.55
C ILE A 114 -2.73 24.15 10.80
N ILE A 115 -3.21 22.92 11.01
CA ILE A 115 -4.63 22.66 11.29
C ILE A 115 -5.06 23.35 12.59
N GLN A 116 -4.28 23.24 13.67
CA GLN A 116 -4.61 23.86 14.95
C GLN A 116 -4.65 25.39 14.85
N ALA A 117 -3.64 26.00 14.22
CA ALA A 117 -3.58 27.46 14.05
C ALA A 117 -4.67 28.01 13.13
N SER A 118 -5.09 27.23 12.12
CA SER A 118 -6.18 27.63 11.22
C SER A 118 -7.58 27.36 11.78
N SER A 119 -7.72 26.44 12.73
CA SER A 119 -9.02 26.11 13.35
C SER A 119 -9.39 27.02 14.53
N SER A 120 -8.45 27.83 15.04
CA SER A 120 -8.70 28.75 16.14
C SER A 120 -9.36 30.04 15.64
N HIS A 121 -10.64 29.99 15.27
CA HIS A 121 -11.59 31.11 15.24
C HIS A 121 -13.01 30.54 15.14
N VAL A 122 -13.76 30.62 16.25
CA VAL A 122 -15.23 30.53 16.28
C VAL A 122 -15.77 31.95 16.23
#